data_AF-A0A956KIT1-F1
#
_entry.id   AF-A0A956KIT1-F1
#
_cell.length_a   1.000
_cell.length_b   1.000
_cell.length_c   1.000
_cell.angle_alpha   90.00
_cell.angle_beta   90.00
_cell.angle_gamma   90.00
#
_symmetry.space_group_name_H-M   'P 1'
#
loop_
_entity.id
_entity.type
_entity.pdbx_description
1 polymer ?
#
loop_
_entity_poly.entity_id
_entity_poly.type
_entity_poly.pdbx_seq_one_letter_code
_entity_poly.pdbx_strand_id
1 'polypeptide(L)'
;MARSSLVASLMVVVGFALGFTLGCAPDDDEEQFRFDYTPGPEAWVPAPIPQAYCQITVDGKGVKDMEGDYLPHVITCENGGANLEALKAQAIAARSVAYYSIANSGSICDGQGCQVYTCGATPSDKAYQAVNETSGLYLNYNNVLTYAFYVAGDNNTAPPSCVGTPGVGTENWVTYNEGKTGANVEQTGLGWIFNVGESGYGQNRGCMSQWGARCLENNKSYDYEAILRFYYGADINITQAQGACIMDLGGDTTDTTTDGGTTTDGGTTTTDSTTTDSTSSDTSWDSSTDSPCVVGSQGCICTMGGGCDPGLMCLDGFCVPEDTTDSSTGTTGNTDGNTDVADDVDSTTAGFRDDAFGDEGCSCSSTEPHRGRDALGGLLLLGLLGWTTRRRRAV
;
A
#
# COMPACT_ATOMS: atom_id res chain seq x y z
N MET A 1 -95.85 -37.37 -24.74
CA MET A 1 -96.70 -36.74 -23.70
C MET A 1 -96.33 -35.28 -23.57
N ALA A 2 -97.31 -34.45 -23.25
CA ALA A 2 -97.36 -33.02 -23.52
C ALA A 2 -96.42 -32.14 -22.66
N ARG A 3 -95.96 -31.05 -23.32
CA ARG A 3 -95.76 -29.65 -22.89
C ARG A 3 -95.63 -29.30 -21.40
N SER A 4 -94.58 -28.53 -21.08
CA SER A 4 -94.55 -27.29 -20.25
C SER A 4 -93.07 -27.02 -19.89
N SER A 5 -92.48 -25.83 -19.84
CA SER A 5 -92.89 -24.43 -20.06
C SER A 5 -91.62 -23.59 -20.27
N LEU A 6 -91.75 -22.44 -20.97
CA LEU A 6 -90.77 -21.35 -21.00
C LEU A 6 -90.35 -20.92 -19.59
N VAL A 7 -89.09 -20.49 -19.40
CA VAL A 7 -88.74 -19.18 -18.80
C VAL A 7 -87.38 -18.72 -19.36
N ALA A 8 -87.34 -17.44 -19.74
CA ALA A 8 -86.20 -16.69 -20.23
C ALA A 8 -85.15 -16.37 -19.15
N SER A 9 -83.87 -16.24 -19.53
CA SER A 9 -83.10 -14.99 -19.29
C SER A 9 -81.59 -15.15 -19.52
N LEU A 10 -81.04 -14.06 -20.03
CA LEU A 10 -79.71 -13.50 -19.81
C LEU A 10 -78.53 -14.06 -20.62
N MET A 11 -78.12 -13.22 -21.58
CA MET A 11 -76.80 -13.19 -22.19
C MET A 11 -75.69 -13.06 -21.14
N VAL A 12 -74.66 -13.90 -21.26
CA VAL A 12 -73.27 -13.50 -21.05
C VAL A 12 -72.44 -14.15 -22.16
N VAL A 13 -72.02 -13.33 -23.13
CA VAL A 13 -71.03 -13.71 -24.15
C VAL A 13 -69.66 -13.53 -23.50
N VAL A 14 -69.03 -14.62 -23.09
CA VAL A 14 -67.61 -14.64 -22.71
C VAL A 14 -66.80 -14.83 -23.99
N GLY A 15 -66.24 -13.73 -24.50
CA GLY A 15 -65.30 -13.76 -25.62
C GLY A 15 -63.97 -14.38 -25.19
N PHE A 16 -63.55 -15.40 -25.93
CA PHE A 16 -62.22 -15.99 -25.89
C PHE A 16 -61.16 -14.93 -26.24
N ALA A 17 -60.34 -14.54 -25.27
CA ALA A 17 -59.10 -13.82 -25.52
C ALA A 17 -57.95 -14.83 -25.67
N LEU A 18 -57.29 -14.77 -26.82
CA LEU A 18 -56.05 -15.50 -27.14
C LEU A 18 -54.96 -15.13 -26.14
N GLY A 19 -54.47 -16.11 -25.39
CA GLY A 19 -53.31 -15.97 -24.52
C GLY A 19 -52.03 -15.88 -25.36
N PHE A 20 -51.47 -14.68 -25.46
CA PHE A 20 -50.04 -14.49 -25.71
C PHE A 20 -49.31 -14.83 -24.42
N THR A 21 -48.60 -15.96 -24.38
CA THR A 21 -47.63 -16.24 -23.33
C THR A 21 -46.41 -15.36 -23.59
N LEU A 22 -46.31 -14.23 -22.88
CA LEU A 22 -45.00 -13.61 -22.64
C LEU A 22 -44.18 -14.64 -21.86
N GLY A 23 -43.21 -15.25 -22.55
CA GLY A 23 -42.11 -15.91 -21.85
C GLY A 23 -41.35 -14.82 -21.09
N CYS A 24 -41.40 -14.87 -19.77
CA CYS A 24 -40.37 -14.24 -18.96
C CYS A 24 -39.07 -14.98 -19.28
N ALA A 25 -38.27 -14.42 -20.19
CA ALA A 25 -36.84 -14.63 -20.11
C ALA A 25 -36.42 -14.10 -18.73
N PRO A 26 -35.71 -14.87 -17.90
CA PRO A 26 -34.92 -14.23 -16.86
C PRO A 26 -33.93 -13.34 -17.61
N ASP A 27 -34.07 -12.02 -17.43
CA ASP A 27 -33.01 -11.09 -17.76
C ASP A 27 -31.83 -11.50 -16.87
N ASP A 28 -30.83 -12.15 -17.48
CA ASP A 28 -29.53 -12.44 -16.87
C ASP A 28 -28.74 -11.11 -16.75
N ASP A 29 -29.32 -10.14 -16.05
CA ASP A 29 -28.68 -8.88 -15.66
C ASP A 29 -28.25 -8.98 -14.18
N GLU A 30 -27.59 -10.08 -13.81
CA GLU A 30 -26.66 -10.09 -12.69
C GLU A 30 -25.23 -9.83 -13.22
N GLU A 31 -25.06 -8.76 -13.99
CA GLU A 31 -23.80 -8.02 -13.91
C GLU A 31 -23.76 -7.35 -12.53
N GLN A 32 -23.46 -8.18 -11.53
CA GLN A 32 -22.96 -7.73 -10.25
C GLN A 32 -21.93 -6.67 -10.55
N PHE A 33 -22.22 -5.43 -10.13
CA PHE A 33 -21.45 -4.21 -10.41
C PHE A 33 -20.00 -4.44 -9.98
N ARG A 34 -19.23 -5.07 -10.87
CA ARG A 34 -17.84 -5.40 -10.65
C ARG A 34 -17.16 -4.07 -10.83
N PHE A 35 -16.80 -3.47 -9.70
CA PHE A 35 -15.99 -2.27 -9.71
C PHE A 35 -14.60 -2.72 -10.19
N ASP A 36 -14.45 -2.89 -11.50
CA ASP A 36 -13.26 -3.45 -12.13
C ASP A 36 -12.21 -2.35 -12.17
N TYR A 37 -11.52 -2.18 -11.03
CA TYR A 37 -10.46 -1.18 -10.86
C TYR A 37 -9.29 -1.41 -11.81
N THR A 38 -9.13 -2.64 -12.29
CA THR A 38 -8.18 -2.97 -13.35
C THR A 38 -8.93 -3.28 -14.64
N PRO A 39 -8.53 -2.72 -15.80
CA PRO A 39 -9.08 -3.15 -17.08
C PRO A 39 -8.93 -4.66 -17.28
N GLY A 40 -9.83 -5.23 -18.07
CA GLY A 40 -9.93 -6.66 -18.35
C GLY A 40 -8.65 -7.32 -18.90
N PRO A 41 -8.70 -8.62 -19.23
CA PRO A 41 -7.54 -9.51 -19.27
C PRO A 41 -6.43 -9.21 -20.30
N GLU A 42 -6.61 -8.18 -21.14
CA GLU A 42 -5.67 -7.76 -22.17
C GLU A 42 -4.73 -6.63 -21.71
N ALA A 43 -5.03 -5.96 -20.59
CA ALA A 43 -4.29 -4.80 -20.10
C ALA A 43 -3.17 -5.12 -19.09
N TRP A 44 -2.59 -6.32 -19.21
CA TRP A 44 -1.46 -6.72 -18.37
C TRP A 44 -0.17 -6.06 -18.85
N VAL A 45 0.67 -5.68 -17.90
CA VAL A 45 1.92 -4.97 -18.16
C VAL A 45 3.08 -5.97 -18.02
N PRO A 46 3.95 -6.13 -19.04
CA PRO A 46 5.11 -6.99 -18.93
C PRO A 46 6.06 -6.57 -17.80
N ALA A 47 6.64 -7.55 -17.12
CA ALA A 47 7.72 -7.38 -16.16
C ALA A 47 8.92 -8.31 -16.50
N PRO A 48 10.17 -7.92 -16.24
CA PRO A 48 10.59 -6.65 -15.67
C PRO A 48 10.23 -5.44 -16.55
N ILE A 49 9.89 -4.30 -15.93
CA ILE A 49 9.62 -3.09 -16.71
C ILE A 49 10.93 -2.59 -17.34
N PRO A 50 10.91 -1.98 -18.55
CA PRO A 50 12.13 -1.57 -19.23
C PRO A 50 12.97 -0.54 -18.46
N GLN A 51 12.29 0.34 -17.72
CA GLN A 51 12.91 1.35 -16.86
C GLN A 51 11.92 1.81 -15.80
N ALA A 52 12.43 2.30 -14.68
CA ALA A 52 11.64 2.94 -13.63
C ALA A 52 10.95 4.20 -14.13
N TYR A 53 9.72 4.41 -13.69
CA TYR A 53 9.01 5.67 -13.91
C TYR A 53 9.40 6.67 -12.81
N CYS A 54 10.22 7.65 -13.17
CA CYS A 54 10.71 8.67 -12.23
C CYS A 54 9.67 9.73 -11.89
N GLN A 55 8.61 9.84 -12.68
CA GLN A 55 7.56 10.81 -12.50
C GLN A 55 6.20 10.16 -12.72
N ILE A 56 5.19 10.72 -12.05
CA ILE A 56 3.79 10.32 -12.22
C ILE A 56 2.92 11.55 -12.39
N THR A 57 1.99 11.48 -13.34
CA THR A 57 0.93 12.49 -13.44
C THR A 57 -0.19 12.12 -12.49
N VAL A 58 -0.45 12.96 -11.50
CA VAL A 58 -1.57 12.81 -10.57
C VAL A 58 -2.71 13.69 -11.05
N ASP A 59 -3.89 13.10 -11.27
CA ASP A 59 -5.04 13.79 -11.84
C ASP A 59 -5.42 15.02 -10.99
N GLY A 60 -5.47 16.19 -11.65
CA GLY A 60 -5.76 17.46 -10.98
C GLY A 60 -4.63 18.02 -10.11
N LYS A 61 -3.48 17.35 -9.99
CA LYS A 61 -2.31 17.79 -9.20
C LYS A 61 -1.02 17.94 -10.02
N GLY A 62 -1.03 17.48 -11.26
CA GLY A 62 0.10 17.60 -12.20
C GLY A 62 1.16 16.53 -12.00
N VAL A 63 2.35 16.78 -12.54
CA VAL A 63 3.47 15.83 -12.51
C VAL A 63 4.18 15.90 -11.16
N LYS A 64 4.46 14.73 -10.58
CA LYS A 64 5.12 14.54 -9.28
C LYS A 64 6.34 13.65 -9.44
N ASP A 65 7.36 13.92 -8.63
CA ASP A 65 8.50 13.01 -8.48
C ASP A 65 8.02 11.71 -7.80
N MET A 66 8.38 10.55 -8.36
CA MET A 66 7.84 9.26 -7.89
C MET A 66 8.32 8.93 -6.46
N GLU A 67 9.64 8.97 -6.25
CA GLU A 67 10.29 8.44 -5.04
C GLU A 67 10.39 9.49 -3.93
N GLY A 68 10.64 10.76 -4.29
CA GLY A 68 10.85 11.87 -3.37
C GLY A 68 9.61 12.69 -3.04
N ASP A 69 8.49 12.53 -3.76
CA ASP A 69 7.24 13.27 -3.48
C ASP A 69 6.04 12.33 -3.41
N TYR A 70 5.72 11.64 -4.51
CA TYR A 70 4.47 10.88 -4.63
C TYR A 70 4.33 9.76 -3.60
N LEU A 71 5.29 8.82 -3.57
CA LEU A 71 5.20 7.65 -2.70
C LEU A 71 5.23 8.00 -1.20
N PRO A 72 6.09 8.91 -0.70
CA PRO A 72 6.05 9.33 0.70
C PRO A 72 4.69 9.88 1.13
N HIS A 73 4.03 10.67 0.27
CA HIS A 73 2.68 11.18 0.52
C HIS A 73 1.63 10.06 0.51
N VAL A 74 1.66 9.17 -0.49
CA VAL A 74 0.72 8.04 -0.55
C VAL A 74 0.82 7.17 0.69
N ILE A 75 2.01 6.70 1.08
CA ILE A 75 2.12 5.80 2.23
C ILE A 75 1.80 6.50 3.56
N THR A 76 1.99 7.82 3.64
CA THR A 76 1.58 8.61 4.81
C THR A 76 0.06 8.65 4.92
N CYS A 77 -0.63 8.91 3.81
CA CYS A 77 -2.08 8.96 3.77
C CYS A 77 -2.75 7.60 3.98
N GLU A 78 -2.14 6.54 3.45
CA GLU A 78 -2.67 5.18 3.52
C GLU A 78 -2.36 4.52 4.87
N ASN A 79 -1.12 4.63 5.34
CA ASN A 79 -0.65 3.82 6.46
C ASN A 79 0.32 4.55 7.40
N GLY A 80 0.25 5.88 7.51
CA GLY A 80 1.26 6.70 8.21
C GLY A 80 1.55 6.35 9.67
N GLY A 81 0.61 5.68 10.36
CA GLY A 81 0.80 5.18 11.73
C GLY A 81 1.53 3.83 11.85
N ALA A 82 1.90 3.18 10.74
CA ALA A 82 2.60 1.89 10.75
C ALA A 82 4.09 2.03 11.11
N ASN A 83 4.70 0.91 11.49
CA ASN A 83 6.15 0.81 11.67
C ASN A 83 6.84 0.61 10.31
N LEU A 84 8.18 0.59 10.34
CA LEU A 84 8.99 0.76 9.14
C LEU A 84 8.76 -0.34 8.11
N GLU A 85 8.68 -1.61 8.52
CA GLU A 85 8.54 -2.75 7.60
C GLU A 85 7.17 -2.79 6.95
N ALA A 86 6.10 -2.46 7.68
CA ALA A 86 4.77 -2.31 7.09
C ALA A 86 4.69 -1.09 6.15
N LEU A 87 5.42 0.00 6.43
CA LEU A 87 5.53 1.14 5.51
C LEU A 87 6.33 0.81 4.25
N LYS A 88 7.39 0.00 4.36
CA LYS A 88 8.14 -0.52 3.21
C LYS A 88 7.28 -1.41 2.32
N ALA A 89 6.52 -2.34 2.91
CA ALA A 89 5.57 -3.17 2.17
C ALA A 89 4.51 -2.29 1.47
N GLN A 90 4.00 -1.27 2.16
CA GLN A 90 3.07 -0.29 1.58
C GLN A 90 3.71 0.50 0.42
N ALA A 91 4.97 0.91 0.52
CA ALA A 91 5.67 1.63 -0.55
C ALA A 91 5.83 0.76 -1.81
N ILE A 92 6.20 -0.51 -1.65
CA ILE A 92 6.35 -1.47 -2.75
C ILE A 92 5.00 -1.74 -3.43
N ALA A 93 3.94 -1.98 -2.64
CA ALA A 93 2.60 -2.15 -3.17
C ALA A 93 2.13 -0.89 -3.90
N ALA A 94 2.36 0.27 -3.30
CA ALA A 94 1.97 1.54 -3.89
C ALA A 94 2.69 1.85 -5.20
N ARG A 95 4.01 1.59 -5.27
CA ARG A 95 4.81 1.72 -6.48
C ARG A 95 4.34 0.78 -7.59
N SER A 96 3.94 -0.44 -7.24
CA SER A 96 3.43 -1.42 -8.22
C SER A 96 2.13 -0.94 -8.88
N VAL A 97 1.22 -0.36 -8.09
CA VAL A 97 -0.01 0.28 -8.59
C VAL A 97 0.33 1.49 -9.47
N ALA A 98 1.22 2.37 -9.01
CA ALA A 98 1.65 3.56 -9.75
C ALA A 98 2.26 3.20 -11.12
N TYR A 99 3.17 2.22 -11.17
CA TYR A 99 3.77 1.73 -12.41
C TYR A 99 2.73 1.12 -13.36
N TYR A 100 1.75 0.39 -12.83
CA TYR A 100 0.67 -0.17 -13.62
C TYR A 100 -0.21 0.94 -14.22
N SER A 101 -0.58 1.94 -13.42
CA SER A 101 -1.38 3.09 -13.87
C SER A 101 -0.64 3.88 -14.95
N ILE A 102 0.66 4.15 -14.79
CA ILE A 102 1.42 4.85 -15.83
C ILE A 102 1.46 4.04 -17.14
N ALA A 103 1.70 2.73 -17.05
CA ALA A 103 1.78 1.87 -18.23
C ALA A 103 0.45 1.77 -19.02
N ASN A 104 -0.69 1.85 -18.33
CA ASN A 104 -2.01 1.68 -18.95
C ASN A 104 -2.76 2.98 -19.25
N SER A 105 -2.66 4.00 -18.37
CA SER A 105 -3.38 5.27 -18.50
C SER A 105 -2.49 6.50 -18.58
N GLY A 106 -1.20 6.40 -18.21
CA GLY A 106 -0.26 7.53 -18.20
C GLY A 106 -0.45 8.52 -17.05
N SER A 107 -1.54 8.40 -16.30
CA SER A 107 -1.83 9.14 -15.06
C SER A 107 -2.48 8.23 -14.01
N ILE A 108 -2.55 8.73 -12.78
CA ILE A 108 -3.24 8.09 -11.65
C ILE A 108 -4.22 9.05 -10.99
N CYS A 109 -5.35 8.52 -10.53
CA CYS A 109 -6.33 9.29 -9.79
C CYS A 109 -5.91 9.50 -8.32
N ASP A 110 -6.37 10.60 -7.70
CA ASP A 110 -6.15 10.92 -6.28
C ASP A 110 -7.44 10.64 -5.49
N GLY A 111 -7.55 9.46 -4.87
CA GLY A 111 -8.74 9.06 -4.13
C GLY A 111 -8.84 7.56 -3.87
N GLN A 112 -9.92 7.15 -3.19
CA GLN A 112 -10.15 5.76 -2.75
C GLN A 112 -10.19 4.72 -3.88
N GLY A 113 -10.29 5.18 -5.13
CA GLY A 113 -10.27 4.30 -6.28
C GLY A 113 -8.90 4.07 -6.94
N CYS A 114 -7.88 4.81 -6.55
CA CYS A 114 -6.53 4.46 -6.96
C CYS A 114 -5.68 4.45 -5.70
N GLN A 115 -5.10 5.60 -5.38
CA GLN A 115 -4.28 5.82 -4.20
C GLN A 115 -4.58 7.23 -3.69
N VAL A 116 -4.58 7.40 -2.37
CA VAL A 116 -4.76 8.73 -1.77
C VAL A 116 -3.40 9.42 -1.67
N TYR A 117 -3.15 10.41 -2.52
CA TYR A 117 -1.94 11.25 -2.46
C TYR A 117 -2.18 12.49 -1.59
N THR A 118 -3.37 13.10 -1.65
CA THR A 118 -3.67 14.33 -0.90
C THR A 118 -4.62 14.08 0.28
N CYS A 119 -4.08 13.74 1.45
CA CYS A 119 -4.85 13.68 2.71
C CYS A 119 -4.60 14.85 3.68
N GLY A 120 -3.75 15.81 3.28
CA GLY A 120 -3.39 16.97 4.11
C GLY A 120 -2.33 16.70 5.17
N ALA A 121 -1.85 15.46 5.31
CA ALA A 121 -0.71 15.12 6.16
C ALA A 121 0.62 15.36 5.44
N THR A 122 1.63 15.79 6.18
CA THR A 122 3.02 15.89 5.67
C THR A 122 3.73 14.56 5.91
N PRO A 123 4.50 14.03 4.93
CA PRO A 123 5.24 12.80 5.13
C PRO A 123 6.24 12.88 6.28
N SER A 124 6.29 11.82 7.09
CA SER A 124 7.30 11.69 8.15
C SER A 124 8.64 11.23 7.60
N ASP A 125 9.75 11.44 8.34
CA ASP A 125 11.07 10.92 7.98
C ASP A 125 11.06 9.40 7.76
N LYS A 126 10.25 8.69 8.56
CA LYS A 126 10.04 7.24 8.43
C LYS A 126 9.36 6.86 7.11
N ALA A 127 8.45 7.70 6.59
CA ALA A 127 7.85 7.48 5.28
C ALA A 127 8.90 7.65 4.17
N TYR A 128 9.70 8.70 4.22
CA TYR A 128 10.83 8.87 3.28
C TYR A 128 11.83 7.70 3.38
N GLN A 129 12.17 7.28 4.59
CA GLN A 129 13.05 6.14 4.83
C GLN A 129 12.49 4.85 4.20
N ALA A 130 11.20 4.56 4.39
CA ALA A 130 10.56 3.37 3.82
C ALA A 130 10.61 3.36 2.29
N VAL A 131 10.37 4.50 1.65
CA VAL A 131 10.45 4.63 0.18
C VAL A 131 11.90 4.48 -0.28
N ASN A 132 12.84 5.15 0.40
CA ASN A 132 14.26 5.12 0.09
C ASN A 132 14.84 3.70 0.18
N GLU A 133 14.59 3.00 1.28
CA GLU A 133 15.08 1.62 1.50
C GLU A 133 14.39 0.59 0.60
N THR A 134 13.35 0.99 -0.14
CA THR A 134 12.67 0.14 -1.13
C THR A 134 12.68 0.76 -2.53
N SER A 135 13.63 1.65 -2.80
CA SER A 135 13.69 2.42 -4.05
C SER A 135 13.59 1.51 -5.27
N GLY A 136 12.60 1.76 -6.13
CA GLY A 136 12.36 0.98 -7.34
C GLY A 136 11.85 -0.45 -7.15
N LEU A 137 11.62 -0.92 -5.92
CA LEU A 137 11.07 -2.27 -5.69
C LEU A 137 9.57 -2.31 -6.01
N TYR A 138 9.16 -3.29 -6.81
CA TYR A 138 7.76 -3.54 -7.18
C TYR A 138 7.48 -5.06 -7.29
N LEU A 139 6.20 -5.42 -7.35
CA LEU A 139 5.75 -6.81 -7.40
C LEU A 139 5.50 -7.28 -8.83
N ASN A 140 5.93 -8.50 -9.14
CA ASN A 140 5.53 -9.18 -10.36
C ASN A 140 5.40 -10.69 -10.16
N TYR A 141 4.71 -11.34 -11.09
CA TYR A 141 4.68 -12.78 -11.18
C TYR A 141 4.59 -13.21 -12.65
N ASN A 142 5.35 -14.26 -13.00
CA ASN A 142 5.34 -14.85 -14.34
C ASN A 142 5.48 -13.80 -15.47
N ASN A 143 6.43 -12.88 -15.30
CA ASN A 143 6.71 -11.76 -16.22
C ASN A 143 5.56 -10.77 -16.41
N VAL A 144 4.67 -10.65 -15.41
CA VAL A 144 3.57 -9.67 -15.40
C VAL A 144 3.67 -8.82 -14.14
N LEU A 145 3.65 -7.50 -14.31
CA LEU A 145 3.54 -6.54 -13.23
C LEU A 145 2.24 -6.79 -12.45
N THR A 146 2.37 -6.98 -11.14
CA THR A 146 1.23 -7.20 -10.27
C THR A 146 0.61 -5.85 -9.88
N TYR A 147 -0.69 -5.69 -10.09
CA TYR A 147 -1.46 -4.62 -9.44
C TYR A 147 -1.62 -5.00 -7.97
N ALA A 148 -0.72 -4.50 -7.13
CA ALA A 148 -0.64 -4.87 -5.73
C ALA A 148 -1.76 -4.19 -4.93
N PHE A 149 -2.98 -4.72 -5.02
CA PHE A 149 -4.13 -4.20 -4.28
C PHE A 149 -3.83 -4.14 -2.79
N TYR A 150 -4.31 -3.08 -2.13
CA TYR A 150 -4.28 -2.97 -0.68
C TYR A 150 -5.51 -2.21 -0.20
N VAL A 151 -5.93 -2.49 1.03
CA VAL A 151 -7.05 -1.82 1.69
C VAL A 151 -6.78 -1.71 3.19
N ALA A 152 -7.57 -0.90 3.90
CA ALA A 152 -7.49 -0.79 5.35
C ALA A 152 -7.56 -2.14 6.10
N GLY A 153 -8.57 -2.96 5.77
CA GLY A 153 -8.89 -4.20 6.47
C GLY A 153 -9.61 -3.98 7.80
N ASP A 154 -9.61 -5.00 8.65
CA ASP A 154 -10.18 -4.96 10.01
C ASP A 154 -9.20 -4.31 11.00
N ASN A 155 -9.61 -3.20 11.62
CA ASN A 155 -8.82 -2.48 12.63
C ASN A 155 -8.65 -3.25 13.96
N ASN A 156 -9.39 -4.34 14.16
CA ASN A 156 -9.26 -5.24 15.30
C ASN A 156 -8.41 -6.49 14.99
N THR A 157 -7.72 -6.49 13.84
CA THR A 157 -6.81 -7.59 13.46
C THR A 157 -5.77 -7.82 14.56
N ALA A 158 -5.69 -9.05 15.05
CA ALA A 158 -4.90 -9.41 16.22
C ALA A 158 -4.03 -10.67 15.98
N PRO A 159 -2.92 -10.83 16.74
CA PRO A 159 -2.13 -12.05 16.72
C PRO A 159 -2.91 -13.25 17.29
N PRO A 160 -2.48 -14.51 17.01
CA PRO A 160 -1.25 -14.88 16.33
C PRO A 160 -1.35 -14.94 14.80
N SER A 161 -2.56 -14.94 14.25
CA SER A 161 -2.78 -15.09 12.80
C SER A 161 -2.62 -13.78 12.04
N CYS A 162 -2.90 -12.63 12.67
CA CYS A 162 -2.98 -11.34 11.99
C CYS A 162 -3.93 -11.37 10.78
N VAL A 163 -5.04 -12.08 10.97
CA VAL A 163 -6.14 -12.23 10.01
C VAL A 163 -7.34 -11.46 10.57
N GLY A 164 -7.90 -10.56 9.78
CA GLY A 164 -9.07 -9.77 10.14
C GLY A 164 -10.37 -10.57 10.07
N THR A 165 -11.43 -9.99 10.65
CA THR A 165 -12.75 -10.60 10.68
C THR A 165 -13.48 -10.38 9.34
N PRO A 166 -13.91 -11.44 8.64
CA PRO A 166 -14.72 -11.30 7.43
C PRO A 166 -15.97 -10.44 7.70
N GLY A 167 -16.28 -9.52 6.79
CA GLY A 167 -17.42 -8.60 6.92
C GLY A 167 -17.10 -7.26 7.58
N VAL A 168 -15.93 -7.08 8.18
CA VAL A 168 -15.56 -5.84 8.88
C VAL A 168 -14.78 -4.90 7.96
N GLY A 169 -15.22 -3.65 7.84
CA GLY A 169 -14.54 -2.64 7.02
C GLY A 169 -14.35 -3.12 5.58
N THR A 170 -13.11 -3.08 5.10
CA THR A 170 -12.71 -3.56 3.77
C THR A 170 -12.11 -4.97 3.77
N GLU A 171 -12.21 -5.69 4.88
CA GLU A 171 -11.55 -7.00 5.10
C GLU A 171 -12.00 -8.08 4.11
N ASN A 172 -13.21 -7.99 3.56
CA ASN A 172 -13.71 -8.96 2.57
C ASN A 172 -12.90 -9.01 1.27
N TRP A 173 -12.08 -7.99 1.01
CA TRP A 173 -11.23 -7.93 -0.17
C TRP A 173 -9.82 -8.47 0.08
N VAL A 174 -9.42 -8.59 1.35
CA VAL A 174 -8.08 -9.03 1.76
C VAL A 174 -7.92 -10.53 1.48
N THR A 175 -6.74 -10.91 1.00
CA THR A 175 -6.44 -12.33 0.70
C THR A 175 -5.27 -12.82 1.53
N TYR A 176 -5.40 -14.02 2.09
CA TYR A 176 -4.41 -14.62 2.97
C TYR A 176 -3.65 -15.74 2.25
N ASN A 177 -2.49 -15.41 1.68
CA ASN A 177 -1.74 -16.26 0.76
C ASN A 177 -0.40 -16.76 1.31
N GLU A 178 -0.19 -16.68 2.63
CA GLU A 178 1.00 -17.22 3.30
C GLU A 178 1.22 -18.70 2.94
N GLY A 179 2.40 -18.99 2.40
CA GLY A 179 2.79 -20.33 1.96
C GLY A 179 2.09 -20.84 0.69
N LYS A 180 1.15 -20.10 0.10
CA LYS A 180 0.50 -20.46 -1.17
C LYS A 180 1.37 -20.03 -2.36
N THR A 181 1.34 -20.82 -3.43
CA THR A 181 2.06 -20.57 -4.69
C THR A 181 1.22 -20.96 -5.91
N GLY A 182 1.56 -20.42 -7.08
CA GLY A 182 0.93 -20.74 -8.35
C GLY A 182 -0.59 -20.60 -8.31
N ALA A 183 -1.30 -21.61 -8.81
CA ALA A 183 -2.76 -21.63 -8.85
C ALA A 183 -3.45 -21.63 -7.47
N ASN A 184 -2.71 -21.85 -6.38
CA ASN A 184 -3.27 -21.84 -5.03
C ASN A 184 -3.36 -20.43 -4.44
N VAL A 185 -2.71 -19.43 -5.06
CA VAL A 185 -2.80 -18.03 -4.63
C VAL A 185 -4.21 -17.53 -4.90
N GLU A 186 -4.83 -16.99 -3.87
CA GLU A 186 -6.16 -16.40 -3.92
C GLU A 186 -6.07 -14.98 -4.50
N GLN A 187 -6.82 -14.75 -5.57
CA GLN A 187 -6.95 -13.44 -6.21
C GLN A 187 -8.04 -12.63 -5.52
N THR A 188 -7.83 -11.33 -5.36
CA THR A 188 -8.85 -10.46 -4.76
C THR A 188 -9.97 -10.17 -5.75
N GLY A 189 -11.20 -10.01 -5.25
CA GLY A 189 -12.34 -9.58 -6.07
C GLY A 189 -12.33 -8.10 -6.46
N LEU A 190 -11.37 -7.29 -5.98
CA LEU A 190 -11.23 -5.87 -6.35
C LEU A 190 -10.83 -5.65 -7.82
N GLY A 191 -10.34 -6.68 -8.49
CA GLY A 191 -9.98 -6.61 -9.90
C GLY A 191 -10.41 -7.84 -10.67
N TRP A 192 -9.87 -7.95 -11.88
CA TRP A 192 -10.09 -9.11 -12.72
C TRP A 192 -9.51 -10.37 -12.07
N ILE A 193 -10.30 -11.44 -12.03
CA ILE A 193 -9.87 -12.75 -11.53
C ILE A 193 -9.55 -13.59 -12.77
N PHE A 194 -8.29 -13.94 -12.92
CA PHE A 194 -7.79 -14.68 -14.07
C PHE A 194 -7.96 -16.19 -13.89
N ASN A 195 -8.24 -16.90 -14.98
CA ASN A 195 -8.11 -18.34 -15.02
C ASN A 195 -6.63 -18.75 -15.07
N VAL A 196 -6.29 -19.90 -14.49
CA VAL A 196 -4.92 -20.43 -14.53
C VAL A 196 -4.48 -20.61 -15.98
N GLY A 197 -3.32 -20.04 -16.32
CA GLY A 197 -2.73 -20.10 -17.66
C GLY A 197 -3.07 -18.91 -18.56
N GLU A 198 -3.94 -18.00 -18.14
CA GLU A 198 -4.12 -16.72 -18.84
C GLU A 198 -2.87 -15.85 -18.72
N SER A 199 -2.53 -15.13 -19.79
CA SER A 199 -1.31 -14.31 -19.85
C SER A 199 -1.24 -13.28 -18.73
N GLY A 200 -2.38 -12.70 -18.34
CA GLY A 200 -2.48 -11.70 -17.27
C GLY A 200 -2.56 -12.26 -15.85
N TYR A 201 -2.42 -13.58 -15.63
CA TYR A 201 -2.61 -14.19 -14.31
C TYR A 201 -1.74 -13.58 -13.20
N GLY A 202 -0.57 -13.03 -13.52
CA GLY A 202 0.29 -12.34 -12.55
C GLY A 202 -0.17 -10.94 -12.13
N GLN A 203 -1.16 -10.36 -12.82
CA GLN A 203 -1.66 -9.02 -12.55
C GLN A 203 -2.42 -8.95 -11.22
N ASN A 204 -3.28 -9.93 -10.93
CA ASN A 204 -3.99 -10.02 -9.66
C ASN A 204 -3.41 -11.18 -8.86
N ARG A 205 -2.82 -10.86 -7.71
CA ARG A 205 -2.15 -11.83 -6.83
C ARG A 205 -2.69 -11.80 -5.40
N GLY A 206 -3.74 -11.02 -5.17
CA GLY A 206 -4.30 -10.81 -3.84
C GLY A 206 -4.40 -9.34 -3.46
N CYS A 207 -4.71 -9.10 -2.20
CA CYS A 207 -4.87 -7.78 -1.60
C CYS A 207 -4.33 -7.76 -0.16
N MET A 208 -3.49 -6.76 0.13
CA MET A 208 -2.88 -6.56 1.45
C MET A 208 -3.78 -5.75 2.40
N SER A 209 -3.86 -6.18 3.66
CA SER A 209 -4.48 -5.42 4.74
C SER A 209 -3.47 -4.49 5.41
N GLN A 210 -3.78 -3.20 5.53
CA GLN A 210 -2.94 -2.23 6.24
C GLN A 210 -2.85 -2.55 7.74
N TRP A 211 -3.99 -2.86 8.38
CA TRP A 211 -4.03 -3.26 9.80
C TRP A 211 -3.38 -4.63 10.03
N GLY A 212 -3.54 -5.56 9.10
CA GLY A 212 -2.88 -6.85 9.17
C GLY A 212 -1.35 -6.74 9.00
N ALA A 213 -0.86 -5.92 8.07
CA ALA A 213 0.57 -5.64 7.91
C ALA A 213 1.19 -5.09 9.20
N ARG A 214 0.52 -4.15 9.89
CA ARG A 214 0.94 -3.66 11.21
C ARG A 214 0.99 -4.79 12.25
N CYS A 215 -0.02 -5.65 12.28
CA CYS A 215 -0.04 -6.79 13.19
C CYS A 215 1.14 -7.74 12.95
N LEU A 216 1.44 -8.06 11.68
CA LEU A 216 2.52 -8.96 11.28
C LEU A 216 3.89 -8.42 11.72
N GLU A 217 4.19 -7.15 11.43
CA GLU A 217 5.43 -6.52 11.87
C GLU A 217 5.52 -6.51 13.41
N ASN A 218 4.49 -6.01 14.09
CA ASN A 218 4.54 -5.76 15.54
C ASN A 218 4.57 -7.03 16.39
N ASN A 219 3.95 -8.12 15.92
CA ASN A 219 3.74 -9.32 16.73
C ASN A 219 4.46 -10.56 16.20
N LYS A 220 4.87 -10.56 14.93
CA LYS A 220 5.61 -11.68 14.32
C LYS A 220 7.01 -11.28 13.86
N SER A 221 7.38 -10.00 13.97
CA SER A 221 8.66 -9.47 13.48
C SER A 221 8.88 -9.75 12.00
N TYR A 222 7.79 -9.71 11.22
CA TYR A 222 7.88 -9.86 9.77
C TYR A 222 8.51 -8.60 9.17
N ASP A 223 9.49 -8.80 8.29
CA ASP A 223 9.99 -7.77 7.39
C ASP A 223 9.01 -7.53 6.23
N TYR A 224 9.29 -6.51 5.42
CA TYR A 224 8.43 -6.17 4.28
C TYR A 224 8.28 -7.34 3.29
N GLU A 225 9.31 -8.17 3.09
CA GLU A 225 9.23 -9.31 2.17
C GLU A 225 8.26 -10.37 2.66
N ALA A 226 8.33 -10.71 3.95
CA ALA A 226 7.43 -11.64 4.59
C ALA A 226 5.98 -11.12 4.58
N ILE A 227 5.77 -9.82 4.83
CA ILE A 227 4.44 -9.19 4.72
C ILE A 227 3.90 -9.30 3.29
N LEU A 228 4.69 -8.95 2.27
CA LEU A 228 4.25 -9.02 0.88
C LEU A 228 3.92 -10.46 0.46
N ARG A 229 4.76 -11.43 0.83
CA ARG A 229 4.52 -12.86 0.55
C ARG A 229 3.32 -13.43 1.30
N PHE A 230 2.98 -12.87 2.47
CA PHE A 230 1.79 -13.24 3.23
C PHE A 230 0.49 -12.90 2.47
N TYR A 231 0.45 -11.78 1.74
CA TYR A 231 -0.75 -11.35 1.02
C TYR A 231 -0.76 -11.72 -0.46
N TYR A 232 0.39 -11.72 -1.14
CA TYR A 232 0.48 -11.88 -2.60
C TYR A 232 1.01 -13.26 -3.05
N GLY A 233 1.28 -14.15 -2.09
CA GLY A 233 1.78 -15.51 -2.32
C GLY A 233 3.28 -15.63 -2.11
N ALA A 234 3.70 -16.82 -1.67
CA ALA A 234 5.10 -17.11 -1.36
C ALA A 234 6.03 -17.08 -2.58
N ASP A 235 5.49 -17.13 -3.79
CA ASP A 235 6.18 -17.09 -5.08
C ASP A 235 6.06 -15.74 -5.80
N ILE A 236 5.57 -14.69 -5.13
CA ILE A 236 5.65 -13.34 -5.69
C ILE A 236 7.12 -12.91 -5.85
N ASN A 237 7.45 -12.26 -6.96
CA ASN A 237 8.75 -11.65 -7.15
C ASN A 237 8.72 -10.21 -6.64
N ILE A 238 9.74 -9.82 -5.89
CA ILE A 238 10.04 -8.44 -5.53
C ILE A 238 11.22 -8.05 -6.41
N THR A 239 10.99 -7.19 -7.41
CA THR A 239 11.99 -6.84 -8.42
C THR A 239 12.30 -5.36 -8.33
N GLN A 240 13.57 -5.01 -8.44
CA GLN A 240 14.01 -3.63 -8.53
C GLN A 240 14.01 -3.15 -9.98
N ALA A 241 13.26 -2.10 -10.26
CA ALA A 241 13.33 -1.40 -11.54
C ALA A 241 14.70 -0.74 -11.72
N GLN A 242 15.16 -0.64 -12.96
CA GLN A 242 16.41 0.04 -13.30
C GLN A 242 16.12 1.46 -13.80
N GLY A 243 16.98 2.43 -13.50
CA GLY A 243 16.82 3.79 -14.02
C GLY A 243 17.48 4.87 -13.15
N ALA A 244 17.59 6.08 -13.69
CA ALA A 244 18.35 7.17 -13.08
C ALA A 244 17.77 7.70 -11.74
N CYS A 245 16.50 7.45 -11.46
CA CYS A 245 15.83 7.84 -10.22
C CYS A 245 15.80 6.74 -9.16
N ILE A 246 16.35 5.56 -9.45
CA ILE A 246 16.37 4.45 -8.50
C ILE A 246 17.72 4.45 -7.79
N MET A 247 17.69 4.39 -6.47
CA MET A 247 18.90 4.23 -5.67
C MET A 247 19.38 2.78 -5.76
N ASP A 248 20.70 2.61 -5.89
CA ASP A 248 21.31 1.29 -5.81
C ASP A 248 21.16 0.75 -4.38
N LEU A 249 20.37 -0.31 -4.22
CA LEU A 249 20.15 -0.97 -2.94
C LEU A 249 21.23 -2.03 -2.65
N GLY A 250 22.28 -2.12 -3.49
CA GLY A 250 23.41 -3.01 -3.28
C GLY A 250 23.12 -4.47 -3.57
N GLY A 251 22.13 -4.75 -4.44
CA GLY A 251 21.85 -6.10 -4.92
C GLY A 251 22.89 -6.53 -5.95
N ASP A 252 23.57 -7.66 -5.70
CA ASP A 252 24.47 -8.34 -6.65
C ASP A 252 23.76 -8.53 -7.98
N THR A 253 23.95 -7.57 -8.88
CA THR A 253 23.60 -7.74 -10.28
C THR A 253 24.59 -8.76 -10.78
N THR A 254 24.14 -10.01 -10.91
CA THR A 254 24.83 -11.00 -11.72
C THR A 254 24.95 -10.40 -13.10
N ASP A 255 26.12 -9.81 -13.34
CA ASP A 255 26.60 -9.31 -14.60
C ASP A 255 26.46 -10.45 -15.60
N THR A 256 25.36 -10.45 -16.36
CA THR A 256 25.31 -11.20 -17.60
C THR A 256 26.07 -10.35 -18.62
N THR A 257 27.37 -10.21 -18.41
CA THR A 257 28.30 -9.93 -19.48
C THR A 257 28.21 -11.15 -20.38
N THR A 258 27.45 -10.99 -21.46
CA THR A 258 27.56 -11.85 -22.63
C THR A 258 28.94 -11.58 -23.20
N ASP A 259 29.96 -12.23 -22.65
CA ASP A 259 31.30 -12.24 -23.20
C ASP A 259 31.23 -13.02 -24.52
N GLY A 260 31.27 -12.26 -25.61
CA GLY A 260 31.46 -12.77 -26.95
C GLY A 260 32.85 -13.40 -27.05
N GLY A 261 32.94 -14.67 -26.66
CA GLY A 261 34.13 -15.48 -26.79
C GLY A 261 34.62 -15.52 -28.23
N THR A 262 35.58 -14.66 -28.56
CA THR A 262 36.47 -14.82 -29.71
C THR A 262 37.72 -15.52 -29.22
N THR A 263 37.82 -16.81 -29.54
CA THR A 263 39.02 -17.62 -29.34
C THR A 263 40.16 -17.10 -30.21
N THR A 264 41.25 -16.63 -29.60
CA THR A 264 42.58 -16.71 -30.22
C THR A 264 43.70 -16.77 -29.19
N ASP A 265 44.35 -17.94 -29.16
CA ASP A 265 45.79 -18.20 -29.00
C ASP A 265 46.60 -17.58 -27.85
N GLY A 266 46.91 -18.43 -26.86
CA GLY A 266 48.25 -18.93 -26.57
C GLY A 266 49.42 -17.94 -26.34
N GLY A 267 50.00 -17.98 -25.13
CA GLY A 267 51.46 -17.88 -24.97
C GLY A 267 52.00 -16.96 -23.88
N THR A 268 52.23 -17.54 -22.70
CA THR A 268 53.46 -17.47 -21.87
C THR A 268 54.19 -16.11 -21.70
N THR A 269 54.25 -15.58 -20.47
CA THR A 269 55.45 -15.62 -19.60
C THR A 269 55.22 -14.85 -18.29
N THR A 270 55.66 -15.50 -17.21
CA THR A 270 55.82 -15.01 -15.84
C THR A 270 57.10 -14.21 -15.66
N THR A 271 57.08 -13.19 -14.80
CA THR A 271 58.12 -12.65 -13.88
C THR A 271 57.90 -11.13 -13.74
N ASP A 272 58.17 -10.43 -12.65
CA ASP A 272 58.42 -10.68 -11.23
C ASP A 272 58.50 -9.27 -10.58
N SER A 273 58.16 -9.19 -9.31
CA SER A 273 58.77 -8.30 -8.30
C SER A 273 58.60 -6.77 -8.33
N THR A 274 57.92 -6.33 -7.26
CA THR A 274 58.36 -5.38 -6.21
C THR A 274 58.34 -3.84 -6.43
N THR A 275 57.55 -3.23 -5.54
CA THR A 275 57.85 -2.09 -4.62
C THR A 275 57.95 -0.66 -5.13
N THR A 276 57.15 0.20 -4.45
CA THR A 276 57.41 1.61 -4.05
C THR A 276 57.64 2.61 -5.19
N ASP A 277 57.21 3.86 -5.17
CA ASP A 277 57.01 4.82 -4.09
C ASP A 277 56.15 5.97 -4.64
N SER A 278 55.62 6.78 -3.75
CA SER A 278 54.91 8.01 -4.05
C SER A 278 55.84 9.06 -4.65
N THR A 279 55.42 9.72 -5.73
CA THR A 279 55.83 11.09 -6.03
C THR A 279 54.67 11.83 -6.67
N SER A 280 54.19 12.87 -5.99
CA SER A 280 53.37 13.92 -6.59
C SER A 280 54.25 14.81 -7.47
N SER A 281 53.66 15.34 -8.53
CA SER A 281 53.45 16.77 -8.76
C SER A 281 53.33 17.05 -10.26
N ASP A 282 52.10 17.41 -10.64
CA ASP A 282 51.70 18.52 -11.52
C ASP A 282 52.25 18.61 -12.94
N THR A 283 51.36 18.52 -13.92
CA THR A 283 50.71 19.72 -14.52
C THR A 283 49.90 19.31 -15.76
N SER A 284 48.63 19.68 -15.80
CA SER A 284 48.02 20.42 -16.90
C SER A 284 46.52 20.44 -16.73
N TRP A 285 45.99 21.66 -16.59
CA TRP A 285 44.56 21.98 -16.61
C TRP A 285 43.85 21.34 -17.80
N ASP A 286 42.75 20.64 -17.51
CA ASP A 286 41.58 20.65 -18.38
C ASP A 286 40.38 21.13 -17.55
N SER A 287 39.68 22.09 -18.13
CA SER A 287 38.56 22.82 -17.59
C SER A 287 37.30 21.98 -17.77
N SER A 288 36.36 22.11 -16.83
CA SER A 288 35.01 21.54 -16.85
C SER A 288 34.91 20.02 -16.70
N THR A 289 34.91 19.54 -15.47
CA THR A 289 34.08 18.40 -15.08
C THR A 289 33.46 18.68 -13.71
N ASP A 290 32.13 18.59 -13.67
CA ASP A 290 31.33 18.45 -12.47
C ASP A 290 31.91 17.26 -11.69
N SER A 291 32.72 17.55 -10.68
CA SER A 291 33.38 16.51 -9.89
C SER A 291 32.31 15.81 -9.06
N PRO A 292 32.24 14.47 -9.05
CA PRO A 292 31.26 13.74 -8.26
C PRO A 292 31.40 14.17 -6.80
N CYS A 293 30.29 14.64 -6.22
CA CYS A 293 30.25 15.08 -4.84
C CYS A 293 30.64 13.90 -3.93
N VAL A 294 31.83 13.95 -3.34
CA VAL A 294 32.26 12.95 -2.36
C VAL A 294 31.49 13.24 -1.08
N VAL A 295 30.67 12.28 -0.64
CA VAL A 295 29.88 12.38 0.60
C VAL A 295 30.80 12.77 1.76
N GLY A 296 30.47 13.85 2.45
CA GLY A 296 31.27 14.41 3.55
C GLY A 296 32.14 15.63 3.18
N SER A 297 32.36 15.91 1.89
CA SER A 297 33.17 17.05 1.45
C SER A 297 32.39 18.37 1.39
N GLN A 298 33.08 19.51 1.39
CA GLN A 298 32.46 20.84 1.43
C GLN A 298 31.45 21.04 0.29
N GLY A 299 30.21 21.40 0.63
CA GLY A 299 29.10 21.57 -0.31
C GLY A 299 28.42 20.26 -0.76
N CYS A 300 28.85 19.12 -0.24
CA CYS A 300 28.30 17.80 -0.54
C CYS A 300 27.42 17.29 0.60
N ILE A 301 26.65 16.23 0.34
CA ILE A 301 25.76 15.63 1.35
C ILE A 301 26.57 15.06 2.52
N CYS A 302 26.00 15.12 3.73
CA CYS A 302 26.62 14.56 4.93
C CYS A 302 26.70 13.03 4.87
N THR A 303 27.62 12.44 5.63
CA THR A 303 27.64 10.97 5.83
C THR A 303 26.38 10.50 6.56
N MET A 304 26.06 9.20 6.46
CA MET A 304 24.90 8.58 7.14
C MET A 304 24.87 8.79 8.67
N GLY A 305 25.99 9.15 9.30
CA GLY A 305 26.08 9.49 10.72
C GLY A 305 25.98 10.99 11.02
N GLY A 306 25.65 11.84 10.05
CA GLY A 306 25.65 13.30 10.18
C GLY A 306 27.04 13.94 10.24
N GLY A 307 28.10 13.20 9.89
CA GLY A 307 29.48 13.67 9.91
C GLY A 307 29.93 14.24 8.56
N CYS A 308 30.89 15.17 8.62
CA CYS A 308 31.58 15.76 7.47
C CYS A 308 33.10 15.67 7.65
N ASP A 309 33.87 16.01 6.61
CA ASP A 309 35.32 16.10 6.69
C ASP A 309 35.76 17.09 7.79
N PRO A 310 36.93 16.90 8.43
CA PRO A 310 37.37 17.73 9.54
C PRO A 310 37.35 19.24 9.24
N GLY A 311 36.66 20.02 10.08
CA GLY A 311 36.47 21.46 9.92
C GLY A 311 35.15 21.85 9.23
N LEU A 312 34.31 20.88 8.89
CA LEU A 312 32.96 21.07 8.38
C LEU A 312 31.93 20.49 9.36
N MET A 313 30.75 21.12 9.42
CA MET A 313 29.57 20.61 10.13
C MET A 313 28.45 20.29 9.16
N CYS A 314 27.63 19.30 9.52
CA CYS A 314 26.43 18.97 8.75
C CYS A 314 25.30 19.95 9.10
N LEU A 315 24.88 20.75 8.13
CA LEU A 315 23.75 21.67 8.25
C LEU A 315 22.82 21.48 7.06
N ASP A 316 21.53 21.25 7.33
CA ASP A 316 20.49 21.01 6.31
C ASP A 316 20.86 19.91 5.31
N GLY A 317 21.58 18.88 5.76
CA GLY A 317 21.99 17.74 4.94
C GLY A 317 23.25 17.97 4.10
N PHE A 318 23.91 19.14 4.22
CA PHE A 318 25.13 19.48 3.49
C PHE A 318 26.29 19.85 4.42
N CYS A 319 27.51 19.56 3.99
CA CYS A 319 28.73 19.89 4.73
C CYS A 319 29.17 21.33 4.48
N VAL A 320 29.09 22.15 5.53
CA VAL A 320 29.44 23.59 5.52
C VAL A 320 30.57 23.86 6.51
N PRO A 321 31.44 24.88 6.30
CA PRO A 321 32.50 25.22 7.25
C PRO A 321 31.97 25.57 8.65
N GLU A 322 32.66 25.11 9.69
CA GLU A 322 32.37 25.53 11.06
C GLU A 322 32.71 27.02 11.23
N ASP A 323 31.68 27.86 11.37
CA ASP A 323 31.85 29.30 11.50
C ASP A 323 32.46 29.62 12.89
N THR A 324 33.78 29.86 12.94
CA THR A 324 34.43 30.43 14.12
C THR A 324 34.31 31.94 14.11
N THR A 325 33.12 32.49 14.35
CA THR A 325 32.99 33.87 14.85
C THR A 325 31.82 34.03 15.81
N ASP A 326 32.24 34.31 17.05
CA ASP A 326 31.51 34.83 18.19
C ASP A 326 30.67 36.09 17.88
N SER A 327 29.68 36.30 18.75
CA SER A 327 29.16 37.61 19.18
C SER A 327 27.85 38.13 18.58
N SER A 328 26.82 38.03 19.43
CA SER A 328 26.05 39.16 19.96
C SER A 328 24.63 39.43 19.44
N THR A 329 23.73 39.31 20.41
CA THR A 329 22.65 40.26 20.74
C THR A 329 21.53 40.51 19.73
N GLY A 330 20.33 40.13 20.15
CA GLY A 330 19.40 41.18 20.58
C GLY A 330 18.00 41.15 19.96
N THR A 331 17.03 40.98 20.86
CA THR A 331 15.83 41.82 20.98
C THR A 331 14.50 41.15 20.68
N THR A 332 13.80 40.91 21.78
CA THR A 332 12.36 40.80 21.96
C THR A 332 11.59 41.93 21.26
N GLY A 333 10.59 41.58 20.45
CA GLY A 333 9.61 42.50 19.90
C GLY A 333 8.21 41.92 20.01
N ASN A 334 7.52 42.30 21.08
CA ASN A 334 6.10 42.11 21.31
C ASN A 334 5.28 43.05 20.41
N THR A 335 4.20 42.58 19.79
CA THR A 335 3.00 43.40 19.52
C THR A 335 1.78 42.52 19.30
N ASP A 336 0.81 42.73 20.19
CA ASP A 336 -0.58 42.27 20.13
C ASP A 336 -1.33 42.85 18.92
N GLY A 337 -2.35 42.10 18.46
CA GLY A 337 -3.27 42.54 17.41
C GLY A 337 -4.48 41.63 17.26
N ASN A 338 -5.38 41.69 18.25
CA ASN A 338 -6.72 41.12 18.27
C ASN A 338 -7.59 41.56 17.07
N THR A 339 -8.33 40.64 16.43
CA THR A 339 -9.76 40.81 16.10
C THR A 339 -10.43 39.48 15.77
N ASP A 340 -11.49 39.22 16.52
CA ASP A 340 -12.51 38.20 16.34
C ASP A 340 -13.22 38.28 14.97
N VAL A 341 -13.41 37.13 14.31
CA VAL A 341 -14.63 36.84 13.55
C VAL A 341 -14.94 35.36 13.72
N ALA A 342 -16.07 35.09 14.39
CA ALA A 342 -16.73 33.80 14.39
C ALA A 342 -17.46 33.61 13.06
N ASP A 343 -17.33 32.45 12.45
CA ASP A 343 -18.42 31.87 11.65
C ASP A 343 -18.43 30.34 11.80
N ASP A 344 -19.64 29.82 11.83
CA ASP A 344 -20.07 28.53 12.35
C ASP A 344 -20.56 27.68 11.17
N VAL A 345 -19.89 26.57 10.83
CA VAL A 345 -20.49 25.48 10.03
C VAL A 345 -19.93 24.12 10.45
N ASP A 346 -20.85 23.36 11.03
CA ASP A 346 -20.91 21.91 11.18
C ASP A 346 -20.42 21.11 9.96
N SER A 347 -19.43 20.23 10.17
CA SER A 347 -19.26 19.04 9.34
C SER A 347 -18.65 17.91 10.16
N THR A 348 -19.50 16.93 10.46
CA THR A 348 -19.17 15.64 11.03
C THR A 348 -18.21 14.85 10.12
N THR A 349 -16.90 15.11 10.26
CA THR A 349 -15.86 14.26 9.70
C THR A 349 -15.41 13.28 10.78
N ALA A 350 -15.76 12.00 10.61
CA ALA A 350 -15.12 10.89 11.29
C ALA A 350 -13.69 10.71 10.75
N GLY A 351 -12.82 11.63 11.13
CA GLY A 351 -11.37 11.54 10.97
C GLY A 351 -10.77 11.07 12.28
N PHE A 352 -9.95 10.03 12.17
CA PHE A 352 -9.19 9.36 13.23
C PHE A 352 -8.65 10.37 14.26
N ARG A 353 -9.28 10.43 15.44
CA ARG A 353 -8.71 11.14 16.59
C ARG A 353 -7.72 10.21 17.27
N ASP A 354 -6.49 10.70 17.32
CA ASP A 354 -5.44 10.29 18.24
C ASP A 354 -6.02 10.17 19.65
N ASP A 355 -5.88 9.01 20.28
CA ASP A 355 -5.97 8.79 21.74
C ASP A 355 -5.53 7.34 22.06
N ALA A 356 -4.26 6.99 21.81
CA ALA A 356 -3.75 5.69 22.23
C ALA A 356 -2.22 5.64 22.43
N PHE A 357 -1.64 6.57 23.18
CA PHE A 357 -0.39 6.31 23.91
C PHE A 357 -0.46 6.95 25.29
N GLY A 358 -0.68 6.10 26.29
CA GLY A 358 -0.52 6.46 27.68
C GLY A 358 0.96 6.53 28.02
N ASP A 359 1.34 7.59 28.72
CA ASP A 359 2.60 7.64 29.45
C ASP A 359 2.32 7.91 30.93
N GLU A 360 2.98 7.12 31.76
CA GLU A 360 2.93 7.20 33.21
C GLU A 360 3.59 8.48 33.73
N GLY A 361 2.97 9.12 34.73
CA GLY A 361 3.56 10.25 35.44
C GLY A 361 2.83 10.55 36.75
N CYS A 362 3.50 10.30 37.86
CA CYS A 362 3.01 10.22 39.24
C CYS A 362 2.34 11.47 39.88
N SER A 363 1.38 11.17 40.78
CA SER A 363 1.11 11.75 42.13
C SER A 363 0.69 13.23 42.23
N CYS A 364 -0.30 13.68 43.02
CA CYS A 364 -0.55 13.44 44.45
C CYS A 364 -1.97 13.87 44.85
N SER A 365 -2.56 13.22 45.88
CA SER A 365 -3.44 13.80 46.94
C SER A 365 -4.74 14.53 46.50
N SER A 366 -5.94 14.33 47.04
CA SER A 366 -6.44 13.72 48.27
C SER A 366 -7.98 13.76 48.25
N THR A 367 -8.57 12.95 49.13
CA THR A 367 -9.88 13.09 49.81
C THR A 367 -11.02 12.19 49.31
N GLU A 368 -11.45 11.35 50.25
CA GLU A 368 -12.45 10.29 50.23
C GLU A 368 -13.93 10.82 50.25
N PRO A 369 -14.96 10.05 50.70
CA PRO A 369 -15.75 9.16 49.85
C PRO A 369 -17.27 9.46 49.96
N HIS A 370 -18.07 8.97 49.02
CA HIS A 370 -19.50 8.79 49.28
C HIS A 370 -19.93 7.33 49.12
N ARG A 371 -20.80 6.97 50.05
CA ARG A 371 -21.05 5.66 50.63
C ARG A 371 -22.49 5.28 50.34
N GLY A 372 -22.69 4.05 49.90
CA GLY A 372 -23.91 3.26 50.08
C GLY A 372 -24.98 3.42 49.00
N ARG A 373 -25.85 2.45 48.76
CA ARG A 373 -26.11 1.17 49.43
C ARG A 373 -27.25 0.47 48.66
N ASP A 374 -27.21 -0.87 48.64
CA ASP A 374 -28.35 -1.82 48.70
C ASP A 374 -29.40 -1.76 47.56
N ALA A 375 -30.09 -2.80 47.07
CA ALA A 375 -30.41 -4.18 47.46
C ALA A 375 -31.05 -4.88 46.21
N LEU A 376 -30.69 -6.13 45.89
CA LEU A 376 -31.43 -7.39 46.16
C LEU A 376 -32.88 -7.54 45.62
N GLY A 377 -33.10 -8.66 44.91
CA GLY A 377 -34.40 -9.35 44.71
C GLY A 377 -34.93 -9.26 43.27
N GLY A 378 -35.38 -10.32 42.59
CA GLY A 378 -35.68 -11.70 42.94
C GLY A 378 -36.40 -12.38 41.76
N LEU A 379 -36.33 -13.71 41.73
CA LEU A 379 -36.90 -14.69 40.78
C LEU A 379 -38.39 -14.51 40.40
N LEU A 380 -38.76 -14.97 39.18
CA LEU A 380 -39.75 -16.05 38.87
C LEU A 380 -39.93 -16.14 37.33
N LEU A 381 -39.53 -17.19 36.59
CA LEU A 381 -40.01 -18.58 36.43
C LEU A 381 -41.44 -18.75 35.88
N LEU A 382 -41.53 -19.39 34.68
CA LEU A 382 -42.55 -20.30 34.10
C LEU A 382 -42.65 -20.01 32.58
N GLY A 383 -42.54 -20.94 31.63
CA GLY A 383 -42.37 -22.38 31.65
C GLY A 383 -43.05 -22.99 30.41
N LEU A 384 -42.35 -23.94 29.76
CA LEU A 384 -42.89 -25.16 29.10
C LEU A 384 -43.67 -24.96 27.77
N LEU A 385 -43.70 -25.86 26.78
CA LEU A 385 -43.35 -27.28 26.66
C LEU A 385 -43.35 -27.72 25.17
N GLY A 386 -42.43 -28.63 24.80
CA GLY A 386 -42.60 -29.79 23.89
C GLY A 386 -42.71 -29.54 22.37
N TRP A 387 -42.29 -30.43 21.47
CA TRP A 387 -41.86 -31.83 21.61
C TRP A 387 -41.12 -32.30 20.32
N THR A 388 -40.01 -33.04 20.51
CA THR A 388 -39.45 -34.19 19.76
C THR A 388 -39.95 -34.52 18.32
N THR A 389 -39.11 -34.85 17.34
CA THR A 389 -38.47 -36.18 17.13
C THR A 389 -37.49 -36.11 15.91
N ARG A 390 -36.19 -36.41 16.05
CA ARG A 390 -35.43 -37.64 15.70
C ARG A 390 -35.57 -38.24 14.26
N ARG A 391 -34.43 -38.23 13.53
CA ARG A 391 -33.81 -39.24 12.61
C ARG A 391 -34.62 -39.62 11.34
N ARG A 392 -34.06 -39.75 10.12
CA ARG A 392 -32.92 -40.59 9.66
C ARG A 392 -32.45 -40.19 8.23
N ARG A 393 -31.20 -40.58 7.94
CA ARG A 393 -30.54 -40.72 6.62
C ARG A 393 -31.09 -41.89 5.77
N ALA A 394 -30.69 -41.88 4.48
CA ALA A 394 -30.85 -42.85 3.37
C ALA A 394 -32.18 -42.68 2.62
N VAL A 395 -32.22 -42.51 1.29
CA VAL A 395 -31.37 -42.99 0.18
C VAL A 395 -30.95 -41.86 -0.74
#